data_AF-A0A3D5AVI4-F1
#
_entry.id   AF-A0A3D5AVI4-F1
#
_cell.length_a   1.000
_cell.length_b   1.000
_cell.length_c   1.000
_cell.angle_alpha   90.00
_cell.angle_beta   90.00
_cell.angle_gamma   90.00
#
_symmetry.space_group_name_H-M   'P 1'
#
loop_
_entity.id
_entity.type
_entity.pdbx_description
1 polymer ?
#
loop_
_entity_poly.entity_id
_entity_poly.type
_entity_poly.pdbx_seq_one_letter_code
_entity_poly.pdbx_strand_id
1 'polypeptide(L)'
;TNHLDIESIQWLEQQLIGFRGALLFVTHDRAFLNRLATRILELDRGKLTAYPGNYERYQQRKQEELATEASHNALFDKRLAEEERWIRRGIE
;
A
#
# COMPACT_ATOMS: atom_id res chain seq x y z
N THR A 1 13.34 -9.61 16.22
CA THR A 1 14.52 -10.47 16.49
C THR A 1 15.40 -10.52 15.26
N ASN A 2 16.19 -9.47 15.06
CA ASN A 2 17.37 -9.51 14.19
C ASN A 2 18.31 -8.41 14.70
N HIS A 3 19.35 -8.81 15.43
CA HIS A 3 20.40 -7.92 15.92
C HIS A 3 21.55 -7.98 14.91
N LEU A 4 21.25 -7.56 13.68
CA LEU A 4 22.30 -7.18 12.74
C LEU A 4 22.73 -5.78 13.15
N ASP A 5 24.01 -5.61 13.49
CA ASP A 5 24.56 -4.27 13.72
C ASP A 5 24.26 -3.38 12.51
N ILE A 6 23.89 -2.13 12.76
CA ILE A 6 23.45 -1.17 11.73
C ILE A 6 24.45 -1.09 10.57
N GLU A 7 25.75 -1.20 10.87
CA GLU A 7 26.83 -1.25 9.88
C GLU A 7 26.73 -2.48 8.97
N SER A 8 26.38 -3.65 9.51
CA SER A 8 26.20 -4.88 8.72
C SER A 8 25.01 -4.77 7.76
N ILE A 9 23.93 -4.11 8.17
CA ILE A 9 22.77 -3.85 7.31
C ILE A 9 23.16 -2.88 6.19
N GLN A 10 23.88 -1.79 6.51
CA GLN A 10 24.34 -0.84 5.50
C GLN A 10 25.31 -1.47 4.49
N TRP A 11 26.22 -2.32 4.95
CA TRP A 11 27.10 -3.08 4.07
C TRP A 11 26.30 -3.99 3.13
N LEU A 12 25.32 -4.72 3.68
CA LEU A 12 24.44 -5.58 2.89
C LEU A 12 23.64 -4.78 1.86
N GLU A 13 23.08 -3.63 2.25
CA GLU A 13 22.37 -2.72 1.34
C GLU A 13 23.26 -2.34 0.14
N GLN A 14 24.51 -1.94 0.37
CA GLN A 14 25.42 -1.58 -0.72
C GLN A 14 25.72 -2.75 -1.66
N GLN A 15 25.93 -3.96 -1.11
CA GLN A 15 26.15 -5.16 -1.93
C GLN A 15 24.91 -5.49 -2.78
N LEU A 16 23.71 -5.35 -2.21
CA LEU A 16 22.46 -5.63 -2.91
C LEU A 16 22.15 -4.59 -4.00
N ILE A 17 22.50 -3.31 -3.80
CA ILE A 17 22.38 -2.27 -4.83
C ILE A 17 23.27 -2.60 -6.04
N GLY A 18 24.47 -3.13 -5.79
CA GLY A 18 25.40 -3.52 -6.85
C GLY A 18 25.05 -4.84 -7.55
N PHE A 19 24.05 -5.59 -7.06
CA PHE A 19 23.68 -6.88 -7.60
C PHE A 19 22.99 -6.73 -8.97
N ARG A 20 23.51 -7.40 -10.00
CA ARG A 20 23.01 -7.30 -11.39
C ARG A 20 21.82 -8.22 -11.70
N GLY A 21 21.24 -8.87 -10.69
CA GLY A 21 20.09 -9.77 -10.86
C GLY A 21 18.80 -9.20 -10.28
N ALA A 22 17.71 -9.96 -10.42
CA ALA A 22 16.47 -9.66 -9.73
C ALA A 22 16.54 -10.12 -8.27
N LEU A 23 16.19 -9.23 -7.35
CA LEU A 23 16.09 -9.54 -5.93
C LEU A 23 14.64 -9.47 -5.48
N LEU A 24 14.15 -10.54 -4.85
CA LEU A 24 12.89 -10.55 -4.12
C LEU A 24 13.19 -10.74 -2.65
N PHE A 25 12.70 -9.83 -1.82
CA PHE A 25 12.91 -9.87 -0.38
C PHE A 25 11.64 -9.47 0.36
N VAL A 26 11.51 -9.98 1.58
CA VAL A 26 10.41 -9.65 2.49
C VAL A 26 11.04 -9.19 3.80
N THR A 27 10.71 -7.97 4.21
CA THR A 27 11.20 -7.40 5.45
C THR A 27 10.12 -6.54 6.11
N HIS A 28 10.26 -6.33 7.42
CA HIS A 28 9.48 -5.38 8.19
C HIS A 28 10.20 -4.04 8.37
N ASP A 29 11.47 -3.92 7.95
CA ASP A 29 12.25 -2.70 8.02
C ASP A 29 11.86 -1.73 6.89
N ARG A 30 11.28 -0.60 7.28
CA ARG A 30 10.83 0.46 6.37
C ARG A 30 11.98 1.19 5.70
N ALA A 31 13.10 1.41 6.40
CA ALA A 31 14.26 2.11 5.85
C ALA A 31 14.93 1.24 4.78
N PHE A 32 15.05 -0.06 5.04
CA PHE A 32 15.55 -1.03 4.07
C PHE A 32 14.66 -1.09 2.82
N LEU A 33 13.34 -1.18 2.99
CA LEU A 33 12.39 -1.12 1.87
C LEU A 33 12.53 0.18 1.08
N ASN A 34 12.66 1.31 1.75
CA ASN A 34 12.75 2.60 1.06
C ASN A 34 14.05 2.77 0.26
N ARG A 35 15.15 2.16 0.72
CA ARG A 35 16.47 2.24 0.07
C ARG A 35 16.66 1.25 -1.06
N LEU A 36 16.13 0.03 -0.95
CA LEU A 36 16.37 -1.05 -1.92
C LEU A 36 15.20 -1.34 -2.85
N ALA A 37 13.96 -1.11 -2.42
CA ALA A 37 12.82 -1.51 -3.23
C ALA A 37 12.62 -0.57 -4.42
N THR A 38 12.61 -1.14 -5.61
CA THR A 38 12.23 -0.46 -6.86
C THR A 38 10.75 -0.67 -7.20
N ARG A 39 10.13 -1.69 -6.60
CA ARG A 39 8.72 -2.04 -6.73
C ARG A 39 8.24 -2.72 -5.46
N ILE A 40 7.11 -2.28 -4.93
CA ILE A 40 6.44 -2.90 -3.79
C ILE A 40 5.35 -3.83 -4.31
N LEU A 41 5.33 -5.06 -3.80
CA LEU A 41 4.26 -6.02 -4.05
C LEU A 41 3.42 -6.12 -2.78
N GLU A 42 2.17 -5.76 -2.87
CA GLU A 42 1.19 -5.94 -1.81
C GLU A 42 0.34 -7.17 -2.11
N LEU A 43 0.19 -8.05 -1.13
CA LEU A 43 -0.75 -9.16 -1.16
C LEU A 43 -1.89 -8.84 -0.19
N ASP A 44 -3.05 -8.48 -0.72
CA ASP A 44 -4.27 -8.26 0.06
C ASP A 44 -5.39 -9.18 -0.43
N ARG A 45 -6.00 -9.94 0.51
CA ARG A 45 -7.14 -10.85 0.24
C ARG A 45 -6.95 -11.74 -1.00
N GLY A 46 -5.73 -12.24 -1.22
CA GLY A 46 -5.40 -13.11 -2.36
C GLY A 46 -5.17 -12.37 -3.69
N LYS A 47 -5.23 -11.04 -3.71
CA LYS A 47 -4.87 -10.21 -4.86
C LYS A 47 -3.47 -9.65 -4.66
N LEU A 48 -2.61 -9.83 -5.67
CA LEU A 48 -1.28 -9.26 -5.70
C LEU A 48 -1.30 -7.96 -6.51
N THR A 49 -1.05 -6.84 -5.86
CA THR A 49 -0.96 -5.52 -6.49
C THR A 49 0.47 -5.04 -6.49
N ALA A 50 0.93 -4.53 -7.64
CA ALA A 50 2.29 -4.04 -7.80
C ALA A 50 2.32 -2.51 -7.85
N TYR A 51 3.10 -1.91 -6.97
CA TYR A 51 3.30 -0.47 -6.87
C TYR A 51 4.72 -0.10 -7.31
N PRO A 52 4.92 0.66 -8.40
CA PRO A 52 6.25 1.09 -8.81
C PRO A 52 6.82 2.16 -7.87
N GLY A 53 8.10 2.05 -7.55
CA GLY A 53 8.81 2.96 -6.66
C GLY A 53 9.11 2.37 -5.29
N ASN A 54 9.54 3.25 -4.39
CA ASN A 54 9.96 2.92 -3.04
C ASN A 54 8.77 2.83 -2.07
N TYR A 55 9.08 2.53 -0.81
CA TYR A 55 8.07 2.38 0.24
C TYR A 55 7.28 3.66 0.51
N GLU A 56 7.93 4.83 0.53
CA GLU A 56 7.25 6.11 0.75
C GLU A 56 6.20 6.40 -0.33
N ARG A 57 6.56 6.20 -1.60
CA ARG A 57 5.62 6.38 -2.72
C ARG A 57 4.45 5.39 -2.64
N TYR A 58 4.72 4.16 -2.25
CA TYR A 58 3.66 3.17 -1.98
C TYR A 58 2.72 3.65 -0.87
N GLN A 59 3.23 4.18 0.24
CA GLN A 59 2.40 4.69 1.34
C GLN A 59 1.50 5.85 0.90
N GLN A 60 2.03 6.80 0.13
CA GLN A 60 1.25 7.93 -0.39
C GLN A 60 0.12 7.43 -1.29
N ARG A 61 0.44 6.56 -2.26
CA ARG A 61 -0.54 5.98 -3.19
C ARG A 61 -1.63 5.20 -2.46
N LYS A 62 -1.25 4.42 -1.46
CA LYS A 62 -2.21 3.65 -0.66
C LYS A 62 -3.13 4.56 0.15
N GLN A 63 -2.63 5.67 0.70
CA GLN A 63 -3.47 6.64 1.40
C GLN A 63 -4.45 7.35 0.46
N GLU A 64 -4.02 7.70 -0.75
CA GLU A 64 -4.89 8.27 -1.79
C GLU A 64 -6.00 7.30 -2.20
N GLU A 65 -5.67 6.02 -2.39
CA GLU A 65 -6.63 4.96 -2.73
C GLU A 65 -7.67 4.78 -1.62
N LEU A 66 -7.24 4.68 -0.37
CA LEU A 66 -8.14 4.56 0.79
C LEU A 66 -9.03 5.81 0.96
N ALA A 67 -8.50 7.01 0.73
CA ALA A 67 -9.27 8.25 0.83
C ALA A 67 -10.33 8.35 -0.29
N THR A 68 -9.99 7.88 -1.49
CA THR A 68 -10.92 7.83 -2.63
C THR A 68 -12.04 6.82 -2.35
N GLU A 69 -11.69 5.63 -1.87
CA GLU A 69 -12.66 4.59 -1.51
C GLU A 69 -13.62 5.06 -0.39
N ALA A 70 -13.09 5.72 0.64
CA ALA A 70 -13.90 6.29 1.71
C ALA A 70 -14.86 7.37 1.22
N SER A 71 -14.40 8.24 0.31
CA SER A 71 -15.22 9.30 -0.29
C SER A 71 -16.34 8.73 -1.16
N HIS A 72 -16.04 7.69 -1.95
CA HIS A 72 -17.04 6.99 -2.76
C HIS A 72 -18.09 6.30 -1.87
N ASN A 73 -17.66 5.58 -0.83
CA ASN A 73 -18.58 4.92 0.09
C ASN A 73 -19.52 5.92 0.79
N ALA A 74 -19.00 7.06 1.24
CA ALA A 74 -19.81 8.12 1.83
C ALA A 74 -20.84 8.72 0.86
N LEU A 75 -20.50 8.83 -0.43
CA LEU A 75 -21.43 9.27 -1.48
C LEU A 75 -22.52 8.22 -1.75
N PHE A 76 -22.15 6.94 -1.81
CA PHE A 76 -23.08 5.83 -1.96
C PHE A 76 -24.07 5.77 -0.77
N ASP A 77 -23.58 5.87 0.46
CA ASP A 77 -24.43 5.86 1.66
C ASP A 77 -25.44 7.02 1.65
N LYS A 78 -25.02 8.22 1.24
CA LYS A 78 -25.92 9.38 1.10
C LYS A 78 -27.00 9.16 0.05
N ARG A 79 -26.64 8.62 -1.12
CA ARG A 79 -27.59 8.31 -2.20
C ARG A 79 -28.61 7.27 -1.75
N LEU A 80 -28.15 6.20 -1.09
CA LEU A 80 -29.01 5.14 -0.58
C LEU A 80 -30.03 5.69 0.43
N ALA A 81 -29.60 6.55 1.35
CA ALA A 81 -30.48 7.20 2.33
C ALA A 81 -31.50 8.18 1.68
N GLU A 82 -31.20 8.76 0.52
CA GLU A 82 -32.13 9.58 -0.24
C GLU A 82 -33.19 8.72 -0.95
N GLU A 83 -32.76 7.63 -1.59
CA GLU A 83 -33.65 6.67 -2.26
C GLU A 83 -34.61 6.00 -1.26
N GLU A 84 -34.11 5.53 -0.10
CA GLU A 84 -34.96 4.95 0.95
C GLU A 84 -36.03 5.93 1.44
N ARG A 85 -35.69 7.22 1.60
CA ARG A 85 -36.65 8.27 1.99
C ARG A 85 -37.65 8.60 0.90
N TRP A 86 -37.31 8.39 -0.37
CA TRP A 86 -38.22 8.59 -1.50
C TRP A 86 -39.21 7.42 -1.60
N ILE A 87 -38.73 6.18 -1.53
CA ILE A 87 -39.55 4.96 -1.55
C ILE A 87 -40.58 4.97 -0.40
N ARG A 88 -40.17 5.39 0.81
CA ARG A 88 -41.05 5.45 1.97
C ARG A 88 -42.12 6.55 1.89
N ARG A 89 -41.94 7.56 1.02
CA ARG A 89 -42.91 8.65 0.79
C ARG A 89 -43.80 8.42 -0.44
N GLY A 90 -43.48 7.45 -1.31
CA GLY A 90 -44.08 7.28 -2.64
C GLY A 90 -45.03 6.10 -2.79
N ILE A 91 -45.79 5.72 -1.76
CA ILE A 91 -46.92 4.79 -1.90
C ILE A 91 -48.14 5.43 -1.22
N GLU A 92 -48.70 6.47 -1.85
CA GLU A 92 -50.07 6.97 -1.68
C GLU A 92 -50.62 7.35 -3.06
#